data_AF-A0AAW6P5J1-F1
#
_entry.id   AF-A0AAW6P5J1-F1
#
_cell.length_a   1.000
_cell.length_b   1.000
_cell.length_c   1.000
_cell.angle_alpha   90.00
_cell.angle_beta   90.00
_cell.angle_gamma   90.00
#
_symmetry.space_group_name_H-M   'P 1'
#
loop_
_entity.id
_entity.type
_entity.pdbx_description
1 polymer ?
#
loop_
_entity_poly.entity_id
_entity_poly.type
_entity_poly.pdbx_seq_one_letter_code
_entity_poly.pdbx_strand_id
1 'polypeptide(L)'
;MLTTDQAKEYLASVGITLPDFLIDLLVGQANSINDCLAEHYDAATATLIQLYLVGLLALAQGDKYISSQTAPSGASRSFRYQGFADRWKGTLNLLRGLDKYGCASELIPADPAQTAHGGLWIASAGCMCED
;
A
#
# COMPACT_ATOMS: atom_id res chain seq x y z
N MET A 1 -7.79 4.23 -17.54
CA MET A 1 -7.90 5.32 -16.55
C MET A 1 -8.84 4.86 -15.46
N LEU A 2 -8.44 5.04 -14.20
CA LEU A 2 -9.22 4.62 -13.04
C LEU A 2 -10.35 5.63 -12.76
N THR A 3 -11.55 5.12 -12.51
CA THR A 3 -12.71 5.94 -12.10
C THR A 3 -12.89 5.92 -10.59
N THR A 4 -13.50 6.97 -10.03
CA THR A 4 -13.77 7.05 -8.58
C THR A 4 -14.67 5.91 -8.10
N ASP A 5 -15.66 5.51 -8.89
CA ASP A 5 -16.58 4.42 -8.51
C ASP A 5 -15.87 3.08 -8.40
N GLN A 6 -14.96 2.78 -9.35
CA GLN A 6 -14.12 1.57 -9.29
C GLN A 6 -13.19 1.60 -8.06
N ALA A 7 -12.62 2.76 -7.75
CA ALA A 7 -11.78 2.92 -6.56
C ALA A 7 -12.59 2.73 -5.27
N LYS A 8 -13.81 3.27 -5.19
CA LYS A 8 -14.72 3.09 -4.05
C LYS A 8 -15.07 1.63 -3.82
N GLU A 9 -15.47 0.93 -4.88
CA GLU A 9 -15.84 -0.49 -4.81
C GLU A 9 -14.66 -1.35 -4.33
N TYR A 10 -13.46 -1.10 -4.89
CA TYR A 10 -12.25 -1.78 -4.47
C TYR A 10 -11.89 -1.49 -3.01
N LEU A 11 -11.85 -0.24 -2.59
CA LEU A 11 -11.50 0.14 -1.21
C LEU A 11 -12.49 -0.45 -0.20
N ALA A 12 -13.78 -0.46 -0.52
CA ALA A 12 -14.80 -1.10 0.30
C ALA A 12 -14.58 -2.61 0.42
N SER A 13 -14.18 -3.30 -0.67
CA SER A 13 -13.86 -4.73 -0.64
C SER A 13 -12.67 -5.07 0.26
N VAL A 14 -11.69 -4.16 0.34
CA VAL A 14 -10.51 -4.26 1.22
C VAL A 14 -10.86 -3.79 2.65
N GLY A 15 -12.05 -3.26 2.88
CA GLY A 15 -12.50 -2.81 4.20
C GLY A 15 -11.98 -1.43 4.61
N ILE A 16 -11.53 -0.63 3.65
CA ILE A 16 -11.08 0.75 3.88
C ILE A 16 -12.24 1.69 3.56
N THR A 17 -12.58 2.58 4.49
CA THR A 17 -13.64 3.58 4.32
C THR A 17 -13.03 4.97 4.39
N LEU A 18 -13.04 5.68 3.26
CA LEU A 18 -12.60 7.07 3.15
C LEU A 18 -13.75 7.98 2.70
N PRO A 19 -13.72 9.27 3.06
CA PRO A 19 -14.55 10.29 2.45
C PRO A 19 -14.39 10.35 0.93
N ASP A 20 -15.49 10.55 0.21
CA ASP A 20 -15.53 10.57 -1.26
C ASP A 20 -14.53 11.57 -1.87
N PHE A 21 -14.40 12.76 -1.29
CA PHE A 21 -13.47 13.78 -1.78
C PHE A 21 -12.00 13.33 -1.72
N LEU A 22 -11.63 12.49 -0.73
CA LEU A 22 -10.28 11.94 -0.63
C LEU A 22 -10.06 10.88 -1.71
N ILE A 23 -11.08 10.08 -2.02
CA ILE A 23 -10.99 9.06 -3.08
C ILE A 23 -10.80 9.75 -4.44
N ASP A 24 -11.52 10.84 -4.72
CA ASP A 24 -11.33 11.62 -5.94
C ASP A 24 -9.90 12.16 -6.08
N LEU A 25 -9.34 12.70 -4.99
CA LEU A 25 -7.95 13.21 -4.98
C LEU A 25 -6.92 12.09 -5.17
N LEU A 26 -7.12 10.94 -4.52
CA LEU A 26 -6.25 9.77 -4.67
C LEU A 26 -6.30 9.19 -6.09
N VAL A 27 -7.48 9.15 -6.70
CA VAL A 27 -7.65 8.73 -8.10
C VAL A 27 -6.97 9.74 -9.03
N GLY A 28 -7.07 11.04 -8.75
CA GLY A 28 -6.31 12.07 -9.47
C GLY A 28 -4.80 11.83 -9.42
N GLN A 29 -4.27 11.50 -8.25
CA GLN A 29 -2.85 11.18 -8.08
C GLN A 29 -2.44 9.87 -8.78
N ALA A 30 -3.28 8.83 -8.75
CA ALA A 30 -3.02 7.59 -9.49
C ALA A 30 -3.16 7.75 -11.01
N ASN A 31 -3.91 8.75 -11.45
CA ASN A 31 -4.06 9.06 -12.88
C ASN A 31 -2.90 9.92 -13.44
N SER A 32 -2.03 10.50 -12.61
CA SER A 32 -0.86 11.23 -13.10
C SER A 32 0.18 10.33 -13.76
N ILE A 33 0.20 9.03 -13.40
CA ILE A 33 1.12 8.03 -13.98
C ILE A 33 0.58 7.36 -15.25
N ASN A 34 -0.59 7.79 -15.77
CA ASN A 34 -1.21 7.17 -16.94
C ASN A 34 -0.29 7.16 -18.17
N ASP A 35 0.52 8.20 -18.37
CA ASP A 35 1.41 8.30 -19.54
C ASP A 35 2.48 7.20 -19.52
N CYS A 36 3.12 6.98 -18.37
CA CYS A 36 4.10 5.89 -18.17
C CYS A 36 3.43 4.51 -18.29
N LEU A 37 2.20 4.37 -17.79
CA LEU A 37 1.48 3.11 -17.85
C LEU A 37 1.06 2.75 -19.28
N ALA A 38 0.66 3.73 -20.08
CA ALA A 38 0.24 3.51 -21.46
C ALA A 38 1.40 3.10 -22.38
N GLU A 39 2.63 3.49 -22.06
CA GLU A 39 3.83 3.15 -22.83
C GLU A 39 4.28 1.69 -22.59
N HIS A 40 4.09 1.17 -21.38
CA HIS A 40 4.70 -0.08 -20.95
C HIS A 40 3.75 -1.24 -20.67
N TYR A 41 2.44 -0.97 -20.48
CA TYR A 41 1.48 -1.98 -20.06
C TYR A 41 0.19 -1.95 -20.87
N ASP A 42 -0.50 -3.10 -20.91
CA ASP A 42 -1.86 -3.18 -21.41
C ASP A 42 -2.85 -2.48 -20.46
N ALA A 43 -4.01 -2.09 -21.00
CA ALA A 43 -5.02 -1.35 -20.25
C ALA A 43 -5.51 -2.08 -18.99
N ALA A 44 -5.53 -3.42 -18.98
CA ALA A 44 -5.97 -4.17 -17.80
C ALA A 44 -4.90 -4.12 -16.70
N THR A 45 -3.64 -4.38 -17.04
CA THR A 45 -2.53 -4.28 -16.08
C THR A 45 -2.35 -2.85 -15.56
N ALA A 46 -2.47 -1.84 -16.41
CA ALA A 46 -2.42 -0.44 -16.01
C ALA A 46 -3.48 -0.09 -14.95
N THR A 47 -4.74 -0.51 -15.17
CA THR A 47 -5.83 -0.27 -14.21
C THR A 47 -5.58 -0.98 -12.89
N LEU A 48 -5.01 -2.18 -12.93
CA LEU A 48 -4.73 -2.99 -11.76
C LEU A 48 -3.58 -2.41 -10.91
N ILE A 49 -2.54 -1.87 -11.56
CA ILE A 49 -1.47 -1.10 -10.89
C ILE A 49 -2.06 0.13 -10.19
N GLN A 50 -2.96 0.86 -10.85
CA GLN A 50 -3.61 2.04 -10.27
C GLN A 50 -4.46 1.71 -9.04
N LEU A 51 -5.22 0.61 -9.09
CA LEU A 51 -6.02 0.15 -7.94
C LEU A 51 -5.14 -0.18 -6.73
N TYR A 52 -4.04 -0.89 -6.95
CA TYR A 52 -3.10 -1.23 -5.87
C TYR A 52 -2.39 0.00 -5.32
N LEU A 53 -2.06 0.98 -6.16
CA LEU A 53 -1.49 2.25 -5.72
C LEU A 53 -2.47 3.02 -4.82
N VAL A 54 -3.72 3.15 -5.25
CA VAL A 54 -4.77 3.81 -4.45
C VAL A 54 -5.02 3.08 -3.14
N GLY A 55 -5.04 1.74 -3.15
CA GLY A 55 -5.16 0.93 -1.95
C GLY A 55 -4.01 1.17 -0.96
N LEU A 56 -2.78 1.30 -1.46
CA LEU A 56 -1.60 1.55 -0.65
C LEU A 56 -1.60 2.97 -0.05
N LEU A 57 -1.96 3.98 -0.85
CA LEU A 57 -2.14 5.36 -0.37
C LEU A 57 -3.27 5.47 0.65
N ALA A 58 -4.38 4.77 0.44
CA ALA A 58 -5.50 4.73 1.36
C ALA A 58 -5.13 4.08 2.70
N LEU A 59 -4.34 2.99 2.69
CA LEU A 59 -3.80 2.37 3.90
C LEU A 59 -2.88 3.33 4.67
N ALA A 60 -2.09 4.16 3.97
CA ALA A 60 -1.18 5.11 4.60
C ALA A 60 -1.91 6.22 5.38
N GLN A 61 -3.14 6.58 4.98
CA GLN A 61 -3.91 7.70 5.57
C GLN A 61 -4.60 7.35 6.89
N GLY A 62 -4.57 6.08 7.31
CA GLY A 62 -5.10 5.63 8.60
C GLY A 62 -6.17 4.57 8.44
N ASP A 63 -5.86 3.36 8.91
CA ASP A 63 -6.80 2.25 8.94
C ASP A 63 -7.71 2.39 10.19
N LYS A 64 -9.01 2.62 9.98
CA LYS A 64 -9.98 2.61 11.07
C LYS A 64 -10.17 1.17 11.54
N TYR A 65 -9.43 0.77 12.55
CA TYR A 65 -9.50 -0.58 13.11
C TYR A 65 -10.71 -0.74 14.04
N ILE A 66 -11.76 -1.43 13.57
CA ILE A 66 -12.87 -1.88 14.42
C ILE A 66 -12.47 -3.21 15.07
N SER A 67 -12.01 -3.15 16.33
CA SER A 67 -11.59 -4.34 17.09
C SER A 67 -12.75 -5.22 17.56
N SER A 68 -13.96 -4.64 17.67
CA SER A 68 -15.17 -5.35 18.01
C SER A 68 -16.40 -4.60 17.51
N GLN A 69 -17.38 -5.34 16.98
CA GLN A 69 -18.70 -4.79 16.66
C GLN A 69 -19.75 -5.69 17.29
N THR A 70 -20.55 -5.12 18.20
CA THR A 70 -21.63 -5.83 18.89
C THR A 70 -22.95 -5.31 18.35
N ALA A 71 -23.77 -6.18 17.78
CA ALA A 71 -25.11 -5.82 17.38
C ALA A 71 -26.04 -5.76 18.61
N PRO A 72 -27.07 -4.89 18.62
CA PRO A 72 -28.09 -4.84 19.68
C PRO A 72 -28.82 -6.18 19.91
N SER A 73 -28.78 -7.10 18.95
CA SER A 73 -29.34 -8.45 19.02
C SER A 73 -28.45 -9.48 19.74
N GLY A 74 -27.26 -9.09 20.23
CA GLY A 74 -26.31 -9.98 20.89
C GLY A 74 -25.43 -10.80 19.94
N ALA A 75 -25.59 -10.64 18.62
CA ALA A 75 -24.69 -11.24 17.64
C ALA A 75 -23.36 -10.47 17.59
N SER A 76 -22.25 -11.19 17.73
CA SER A 76 -20.90 -10.65 17.58
C SER A 76 -20.23 -11.22 16.32
N ARG A 77 -19.50 -10.38 15.60
CA ARG A 77 -18.59 -10.80 14.54
C ARG A 77 -17.19 -10.33 14.92
N SER A 78 -16.28 -11.27 15.13
CA SER A 78 -14.85 -10.99 15.26
C SER A 78 -14.18 -11.22 13.92
N PHE A 79 -13.55 -10.19 13.39
CA PHE A 79 -12.76 -10.30 12.18
C PHE A 79 -11.28 -10.39 12.57
N ARG A 80 -10.57 -11.39 12.04
CA ARG A 80 -9.10 -11.46 12.10
C ARG A 80 -8.56 -10.98 10.78
N TYR A 81 -8.19 -9.70 10.70
CA TYR A 81 -7.40 -9.19 9.58
C TYR A 81 -5.91 -9.37 9.91
N GLN A 82 -5.09 -9.61 8.87
CA GLN A 82 -3.63 -9.57 9.02
C GLN A 82 -3.19 -8.22 9.59
N GLY A 83 -2.04 -8.16 10.28
CA GLY A 83 -1.56 -6.91 10.86
C GLY A 83 -1.41 -5.84 9.79
N PHE A 84 -1.56 -4.57 10.16
CA PHE A 84 -1.42 -3.44 9.23
C PHE A 84 -0.14 -3.53 8.37
N ALA A 85 0.99 -3.90 9.00
CA ALA A 85 2.25 -4.12 8.33
C ALA A 85 2.21 -5.26 7.29
N ASP A 86 1.48 -6.34 7.56
CA ASP A 86 1.34 -7.46 6.63
C ASP A 86 0.47 -7.08 5.42
N ARG A 87 -0.63 -6.34 5.68
CA ARG A 87 -1.51 -5.82 4.62
C ARG A 87 -0.74 -4.86 3.70
N TRP A 88 0.02 -3.94 4.30
CA TRP A 88 0.89 -3.02 3.58
C TRP A 88 1.90 -3.75 2.69
N LYS A 89 2.66 -4.68 3.28
CA LYS A 89 3.67 -5.48 2.55
C LYS A 89 3.02 -6.32 1.45
N GLY A 90 1.84 -6.89 1.69
CA GLY A 90 1.07 -7.63 0.69
C GLY A 90 0.74 -6.77 -0.52
N THR A 91 0.13 -5.60 -0.31
CA THR A 91 -0.23 -4.68 -1.39
C THR A 91 1.01 -4.14 -2.12
N LEU A 92 2.08 -3.80 -1.39
CA LEU A 92 3.35 -3.35 -1.96
C LEU A 92 3.98 -4.42 -2.86
N ASN A 93 3.98 -5.68 -2.43
CA ASN A 93 4.53 -6.80 -3.19
C ASN A 93 3.71 -7.08 -4.44
N LEU A 94 2.38 -6.96 -4.39
CA LEU A 94 1.52 -7.06 -5.56
C LEU A 94 1.84 -5.95 -6.58
N LEU A 95 1.98 -4.71 -6.10
CA LEU A 95 2.32 -3.56 -6.95
C LEU A 95 3.70 -3.74 -7.61
N ARG A 96 4.74 -4.09 -6.86
CA ARG A 96 6.09 -4.39 -7.40
C ARG A 96 6.13 -5.65 -8.28
N GLY A 97 5.20 -6.57 -8.05
CA GLY A 97 5.00 -7.76 -8.86
C GLY A 97 4.61 -7.40 -10.30
N LEU A 98 3.81 -6.35 -10.46
CA LEU A 98 3.26 -5.91 -11.74
C LEU A 98 4.04 -4.74 -12.35
N ASP A 99 4.42 -3.77 -11.53
CA ASP A 99 5.15 -2.60 -11.96
C ASP A 99 6.66 -2.89 -12.07
N LYS A 100 7.07 -3.45 -13.21
CA LYS A 100 8.48 -3.74 -13.55
C LYS A 100 9.26 -2.53 -14.04
N TYR A 101 8.57 -1.58 -14.67
CA TYR A 101 9.14 -0.35 -15.20
C TYR A 101 9.23 0.77 -14.14
N GLY A 102 8.58 0.58 -12.99
CA GLY A 102 8.70 1.47 -11.84
C GLY A 102 7.90 2.76 -11.96
N CYS A 103 6.85 2.78 -12.79
CA CYS A 103 6.01 3.97 -13.02
C CYS A 103 5.36 4.52 -11.74
N ALA A 104 5.09 3.66 -10.75
CA ALA A 104 4.45 4.06 -9.50
C ALA A 104 5.45 4.35 -8.36
N SER A 105 6.75 4.10 -8.57
CA SER A 105 7.77 4.08 -7.50
C SER A 105 7.87 5.38 -6.71
N GLU A 106 7.71 6.53 -7.37
CA GLU A 106 7.80 7.86 -6.76
C GLU A 106 6.59 8.20 -5.88
N LEU A 107 5.45 7.57 -6.16
CA LEU A 107 4.19 7.78 -5.45
C LEU A 107 3.98 6.82 -4.29
N ILE A 108 4.88 5.85 -4.10
CA ILE A 108 4.79 4.90 -2.99
C ILE A 108 5.16 5.62 -1.68
N PRO A 109 4.22 5.80 -0.74
CA PRO A 109 4.51 6.31 0.60
C PRO A 109 5.55 5.44 1.33
N ALA A 110 6.31 6.07 2.23
CA ALA A 110 7.29 5.36 3.06
C ALA A 110 6.62 4.26 3.88
N ASP A 111 7.32 3.13 4.04
CA ASP A 111 6.79 1.99 4.80
C ASP A 111 6.59 2.38 6.27
N PRO A 112 5.32 2.40 6.76
CA PRO A 112 4.99 2.81 8.12
C PRO A 112 5.44 1.79 9.19
N ALA A 113 5.86 0.59 8.78
CA ALA A 113 6.34 -0.47 9.67
C ALA A 113 7.88 -0.57 9.71
N GLN A 114 8.61 0.32 9.03
CA GLN A 114 10.07 0.36 9.11
C GLN A 114 10.53 0.83 10.50
N THR A 115 10.78 -0.12 11.40
CA THR A 115 11.65 0.10 12.54
C THR A 115 13.10 0.15 12.04
N ALA A 116 13.77 1.30 12.19
CA ALA A 116 15.18 1.42 11.87
C ALA A 116 16.02 0.43 12.71
N HIS A 117 16.38 -0.71 12.11
CA HIS A 117 17.34 -1.64 12.69
C HIS A 117 18.75 -1.13 12.43
N GLY A 118 19.25 -0.25 13.31
CA GLY A 118 20.65 0.18 13.29
C GLY A 118 21.55 -0.94 13.80
N GLY A 119 22.06 -1.78 12.90
CA GLY A 119 23.10 -2.75 13.23
C GLY A 119 24.47 -2.07 13.29
N LEU A 120 24.99 -1.84 14.51
CA LEU A 120 26.38 -1.42 14.69
C LEU A 120 27.28 -2.65 14.55
N TRP A 121 27.89 -2.79 13.38
CA TRP A 121 28.89 -3.83 13.13
C TRP A 121 30.27 -3.32 13.54
N ILE A 122 30.76 -3.72 14.72
CA ILE A 122 32.14 -3.48 15.13
C ILE A 122 32.99 -4.65 14.60
N ALA A 123 33.70 -4.42 13.51
CA ALA A 123 34.80 -5.31 13.11
C ALA A 123 36.03 -4.97 13.94
N SER A 124 36.49 -5.92 14.76
CA SER A 124 37.80 -5.83 15.41
C SER A 124 38.88 -6.02 14.35
N ALA A 125 39.50 -4.93 13.89
CA ALA A 125 40.71 -5.01 13.10
C ALA A 125 41.89 -5.30 14.06
N GLY A 126 42.33 -6.56 14.11
CA GLY A 126 43.57 -6.90 14.78
C GLY A 126 44.75 -6.23 14.08
N CYS A 127 45.50 -5.39 14.78
CA CYS A 127 46.79 -4.89 14.31
C CYS A 127 47.71 -6.08 14.04
N MET A 128 48.08 -6.29 12.78
CA MET A 128 49.25 -7.09 12.43
C MET A 128 50.46 -6.20 12.71
N CYS A 129 51.20 -6.49 13.78
CA CYS A 129 52.56 -5.98 13.93
C CYS A 129 53.44 -6.72 12.92
N GLU A 130 53.99 -6.00 11.94
CA GLU A 130 55.09 -6.47 11.10
C GLU A 130 56.42 -6.28 11.86
N ASP A 131 57.34 -7.23 11.62
CA ASP A 131 58.62 -7.46 12.31
C ASP A 131 59.58 -6.26 12.41
#